data_AF-A0A218QWB3-F1
#
_entry.id   AF-A0A218QWB3-F1
#
_cell.length_a   1.000
_cell.length_b   1.000
_cell.length_c   1.000
_cell.angle_alpha   90.00
_cell.angle_beta   90.00
_cell.angle_gamma   90.00
#
_symmetry.space_group_name_H-M   'P 1'
#
loop_
_entity.id
_entity.type
_entity.pdbx_description
1 polymer ?
#
loop_
_entity_poly.entity_id
_entity_poly.type
_entity_poly.pdbx_seq_one_letter_code
_entity_poly.pdbx_strand_id
1 'polypeptide(L)'
;MKFSFTNNTKDKFPSDKIHFVITGLNASNQTCHLNKNGDLVPCHVSDNNAPGHLTKKGQNYANYLHTIKEVSEIKVPHIRSGRVYISLGSPIYLQIADDNTIIQPNTGNQSDANVDVYFDWIEFTFDDAGFHGNTTQVDQFGFPMVMKLSGPNGSKKVGITESRSALFDKYASNVPAPFKSLVQKPYRIVSPFKGDFDKGGTHAKYFDDYIHDVWQHYKTNKLELKMPQGTFIGKVEDNVFIFTRADSPNQKYKIHYPESPNVFKCDEEFSKGDEIQKAIQAQVAAMFNRHIVKNPADKCKPSEFYKKDPANFYAEFWHHHSIDNKAYGFPFDDVCEQSTLIEHPNPQELEITINWD
;
A
#
# COMPACT_ATOMS: atom_id res chain seq x y z
N MET A 1 -18.13 13.06 -4.28
CA MET A 1 -17.47 13.31 -5.59
C MET A 1 -17.83 12.21 -6.59
N LYS A 2 -17.47 12.34 -7.87
CA LYS A 2 -17.70 11.28 -8.88
C LYS A 2 -16.49 10.37 -8.99
N PHE A 3 -16.69 9.06 -9.07
CA PHE A 3 -15.67 8.10 -9.50
C PHE A 3 -16.07 7.60 -10.89
N SER A 4 -15.10 7.50 -11.80
CA SER A 4 -15.28 6.93 -13.15
C SER A 4 -14.26 5.86 -13.43
N PHE A 5 -14.65 4.88 -14.25
CA PHE A 5 -13.83 3.71 -14.56
C PHE A 5 -13.57 3.61 -16.05
N THR A 6 -12.29 3.58 -16.43
CA THR A 6 -11.85 3.43 -17.82
C THR A 6 -11.25 2.03 -18.02
N ASN A 7 -11.86 1.24 -18.89
CA ASN A 7 -11.29 -0.05 -19.32
C ASN A 7 -10.26 0.19 -20.43
N ASN A 8 -8.97 0.08 -20.09
CA ASN A 8 -7.86 0.13 -21.04
C ASN A 8 -7.13 -1.22 -21.13
N THR A 9 -7.87 -2.33 -21.01
CA THR A 9 -7.30 -3.68 -21.11
C THR A 9 -7.19 -4.21 -22.55
N LYS A 10 -7.48 -3.36 -23.55
CA LYS A 10 -7.40 -3.65 -25.00
C LYS A 10 -8.05 -4.98 -25.37
N ASP A 11 -9.33 -5.13 -25.04
CA ASP A 11 -10.16 -6.31 -25.27
C ASP A 11 -9.76 -7.59 -24.52
N LYS A 12 -8.68 -7.58 -23.72
CA LYS A 12 -8.33 -8.73 -22.88
C LYS A 12 -9.43 -9.07 -21.88
N PHE A 13 -10.03 -8.05 -21.28
CA PHE A 13 -11.18 -8.18 -20.39
C PHE A 13 -12.29 -7.21 -20.84
N PRO A 14 -13.43 -7.72 -21.34
CA PRO A 14 -14.56 -6.84 -21.65
C PRO A 14 -15.12 -6.22 -20.36
N SER A 15 -15.77 -5.06 -20.45
CA SER A 15 -16.20 -4.28 -19.28
C SER A 15 -17.25 -4.98 -18.38
N ASP A 16 -17.92 -6.03 -18.85
CA ASP A 16 -18.79 -6.90 -18.02
C ASP A 16 -18.01 -8.01 -17.29
N LYS A 17 -16.71 -8.11 -17.52
CA LYS A 17 -15.78 -8.99 -16.82
C LYS A 17 -14.75 -8.23 -15.99
N ILE A 18 -14.89 -6.91 -15.88
CA ILE A 18 -14.15 -6.10 -14.91
C ILE A 18 -15.13 -5.73 -13.81
N HIS A 19 -14.89 -6.30 -12.63
CA HIS A 19 -15.73 -6.09 -11.46
C HIS A 19 -15.05 -5.11 -10.51
N PHE A 20 -15.85 -4.39 -9.74
CA PHE A 20 -15.34 -3.60 -8.63
C PHE A 20 -16.27 -3.65 -7.40
N VAL A 21 -15.69 -3.40 -6.23
CA VAL A 21 -16.40 -3.20 -4.96
C VAL A 21 -15.79 -1.99 -4.26
N ILE A 22 -16.61 -1.02 -3.88
CA ILE A 22 -16.17 0.11 -3.04
C ILE A 22 -16.61 -0.19 -1.61
N THR A 23 -15.67 -0.16 -0.67
CA THR A 23 -15.88 -0.46 0.75
C THR A 23 -15.24 0.62 1.61
N GLY A 24 -15.67 0.76 2.86
CA GLY A 24 -15.06 1.68 3.82
C GLY A 24 -15.95 1.93 5.02
N LEU A 25 -15.63 2.97 5.79
CA LEU A 25 -16.35 3.35 7.00
C LEU A 25 -17.26 4.56 6.73
N ASN A 26 -18.52 4.45 7.15
CA ASN A 26 -19.44 5.59 7.16
C ASN A 26 -19.15 6.56 8.33
N ALA A 27 -19.95 7.62 8.46
CA ALA A 27 -19.82 8.62 9.53
C ALA A 27 -19.99 8.02 10.95
N SER A 28 -20.68 6.88 11.08
CA SER A 28 -20.89 6.16 12.34
C SER A 28 -19.84 5.06 12.62
N ASN A 29 -18.74 5.03 11.86
CA ASN A 29 -17.70 3.99 11.93
C ASN A 29 -18.20 2.57 11.61
N GLN A 30 -19.31 2.42 10.88
CA GLN A 30 -19.76 1.11 10.41
C GLN A 30 -19.07 0.76 9.10
N THR A 31 -18.64 -0.50 8.96
CA THR A 31 -18.16 -1.03 7.68
C THR A 31 -19.31 -1.08 6.69
N CYS A 32 -19.12 -0.48 5.52
CA CYS A 32 -20.12 -0.37 4.47
C CYS A 32 -19.53 -0.79 3.13
N HIS A 33 -20.41 -1.19 2.23
CA HIS A 33 -20.15 -1.22 0.79
C HIS A 33 -20.96 -0.11 0.09
N LEU A 34 -20.51 0.34 -1.08
CA LEU A 34 -21.27 1.26 -1.91
C LEU A 34 -22.20 0.47 -2.83
N ASN A 35 -23.50 0.77 -2.81
CA ASN A 35 -24.45 0.21 -3.78
C ASN A 35 -24.36 0.98 -5.12
N LYS A 36 -25.04 0.50 -6.18
CA LYS A 36 -24.99 1.13 -7.51
C LYS A 36 -25.62 2.53 -7.60
N ASN A 37 -26.40 2.93 -6.59
CA ASN A 37 -27.01 4.25 -6.52
C ASN A 37 -26.08 5.29 -5.87
N GLY A 38 -24.94 4.86 -5.32
CA GLY A 38 -24.01 5.73 -4.59
C GLY A 38 -24.31 5.86 -3.09
N ASP A 39 -25.11 4.96 -2.52
CA ASP A 39 -25.37 4.94 -1.07
C ASP A 39 -24.41 3.98 -0.36
N LEU A 40 -23.94 4.38 0.83
CA LEU A 40 -23.21 3.49 1.73
C LEU A 40 -24.20 2.61 2.49
N VAL A 41 -24.14 1.31 2.22
CA VAL A 41 -24.95 0.28 2.87
C VAL A 41 -24.08 -0.46 3.87
N PRO A 42 -24.45 -0.51 5.18
CA PRO A 42 -23.75 -1.32 6.16
C PRO A 42 -23.63 -2.77 5.73
N CYS A 43 -22.43 -3.34 5.86
CA CYS A 43 -22.21 -4.76 5.65
C CYS A 43 -22.86 -5.53 6.81
N HIS A 44 -23.37 -6.73 6.52
CA HIS A 44 -23.85 -7.66 7.53
C HIS A 44 -23.29 -9.06 7.29
N VAL A 45 -22.97 -9.80 8.37
CA VAL A 45 -22.51 -11.20 8.26
C VAL A 45 -23.49 -12.09 7.50
N SER A 46 -24.80 -11.77 7.57
CA SER A 46 -25.86 -12.43 6.80
C SER A 46 -25.71 -12.29 5.30
N ASP A 47 -25.01 -11.26 4.81
CA ASP A 47 -24.83 -11.00 3.38
C ASP A 47 -24.01 -12.09 2.71
N ASN A 48 -23.17 -12.81 3.47
CA ASN A 48 -22.49 -14.01 2.99
C ASN A 48 -23.47 -15.07 2.47
N ASN A 49 -24.72 -15.10 2.95
CA ASN A 49 -25.74 -16.09 2.58
C ASN A 49 -26.99 -15.45 1.95
N ALA A 50 -26.96 -14.15 1.65
CA ALA A 50 -28.08 -13.47 1.03
C ALA A 50 -28.35 -14.01 -0.39
N PRO A 51 -29.59 -13.88 -0.92
CA PRO A 51 -29.87 -14.26 -2.30
C PRO A 51 -28.89 -13.62 -3.28
N GLY A 52 -28.23 -14.44 -4.11
CA GLY A 52 -27.21 -13.99 -5.06
C GLY A 52 -25.79 -13.91 -4.49
N HIS A 53 -25.54 -14.42 -3.29
CA HIS A 53 -24.20 -14.58 -2.73
C HIS A 53 -23.27 -15.37 -3.68
N LEU A 54 -21.96 -15.19 -3.53
CA LEU A 54 -20.96 -15.96 -4.26
C LEU A 54 -20.65 -17.26 -3.51
N THR A 55 -20.10 -18.25 -4.19
CA THR A 55 -19.62 -19.50 -3.57
C THR A 55 -18.28 -19.90 -4.18
N LYS A 56 -17.29 -20.22 -3.36
CA LYS A 56 -16.00 -20.76 -3.80
C LYS A 56 -15.37 -21.61 -2.70
N LYS A 57 -14.71 -22.72 -3.07
CA LYS A 57 -14.05 -23.65 -2.13
C LYS A 57 -14.95 -24.08 -0.94
N GLY A 58 -16.26 -24.25 -1.19
CA GLY A 58 -17.23 -24.67 -0.18
C GLY A 58 -17.64 -23.59 0.84
N GLN A 59 -17.25 -22.32 0.61
CA GLN A 59 -17.64 -21.18 1.43
C GLN A 59 -18.49 -20.19 0.63
N ASN A 60 -19.40 -19.52 1.32
CA ASN A 60 -20.22 -18.45 0.75
C ASN A 60 -19.64 -17.08 1.09
N TYR A 61 -19.81 -16.12 0.17
CA TYR A 61 -19.27 -14.76 0.29
C TYR A 61 -20.33 -13.75 -0.11
N ALA A 62 -20.29 -12.58 0.51
CA ALA A 62 -21.18 -11.48 0.14
C ALA A 62 -20.96 -11.07 -1.33
N ASN A 63 -22.04 -10.69 -2.00
CA ASN A 63 -21.99 -10.23 -3.38
C ASN A 63 -22.31 -8.73 -3.46
N TYR A 64 -21.27 -7.92 -3.33
CA TYR A 64 -21.34 -6.45 -3.45
C TYR A 64 -20.81 -5.93 -4.79
N LEU A 65 -20.67 -6.82 -5.78
CA LEU A 65 -19.97 -6.53 -7.03
C LEU A 65 -20.80 -5.65 -7.96
N HIS A 66 -20.11 -4.71 -8.58
CA HIS A 66 -20.57 -4.02 -9.79
C HIS A 66 -19.65 -4.39 -10.95
N THR A 67 -20.12 -4.22 -12.18
CA THR A 67 -19.25 -4.28 -13.37
C THR A 67 -19.09 -2.90 -13.98
N ILE A 68 -17.96 -2.63 -14.65
CA ILE A 68 -17.77 -1.35 -15.37
C ILE A 68 -18.84 -1.15 -16.46
N LYS A 69 -19.36 -2.24 -17.05
CA LYS A 69 -20.47 -2.16 -18.02
C LYS A 69 -21.78 -1.70 -17.38
N GLU A 70 -22.08 -2.13 -16.16
CA GLU A 70 -23.28 -1.69 -15.44
C GLU A 70 -23.12 -0.29 -14.86
N VAL A 71 -21.95 0.00 -14.30
CA VAL A 71 -21.64 1.23 -13.58
C VAL A 71 -20.27 1.75 -14.04
N SER A 72 -20.26 2.57 -15.09
CA SER A 72 -19.04 3.23 -15.58
C SER A 72 -18.67 4.48 -14.78
N GLU A 73 -19.65 5.07 -14.09
CA GLU A 73 -19.47 6.19 -13.16
C GLU A 73 -20.41 6.06 -11.95
N ILE A 74 -19.96 6.52 -10.79
CA ILE A 74 -20.72 6.45 -9.54
C ILE A 74 -20.44 7.66 -8.66
N LYS A 75 -21.45 8.13 -7.92
CA LYS A 75 -21.27 9.14 -6.88
C LYS A 75 -20.79 8.46 -5.61
N VAL A 76 -19.70 8.98 -5.05
CA VAL A 76 -19.12 8.51 -3.78
C VAL A 76 -19.36 9.59 -2.71
N PRO A 77 -20.10 9.29 -1.64
CA PRO A 77 -20.29 10.19 -0.50
C PRO A 77 -19.06 10.17 0.42
N HIS A 78 -19.09 10.92 1.52
CA HIS A 78 -18.01 10.85 2.50
C HIS A 78 -17.86 9.41 3.03
N ILE A 79 -16.63 8.91 2.98
CA ILE A 79 -16.24 7.55 3.34
C ILE A 79 -14.79 7.59 3.80
N ARG A 80 -14.49 6.97 4.94
CA ARG A 80 -13.14 6.88 5.50
C ARG A 80 -12.60 5.46 5.37
N SER A 81 -11.28 5.30 5.33
CA SER A 81 -10.65 3.98 5.22
C SER A 81 -11.19 3.17 4.03
N GLY A 82 -11.40 3.86 2.92
CA GLY A 82 -12.02 3.34 1.72
C GLY A 82 -11.07 2.49 0.89
N ARG A 83 -11.60 1.43 0.29
CA ARG A 83 -10.93 0.63 -0.75
C ARG A 83 -11.83 0.45 -1.94
N VAL A 84 -11.27 0.61 -3.13
CA VAL A 84 -11.89 0.14 -4.38
C VAL A 84 -11.16 -1.11 -4.81
N TYR A 85 -11.75 -2.27 -4.52
CA TYR A 85 -11.29 -3.55 -5.05
C TYR A 85 -11.69 -3.67 -6.51
N ILE A 86 -10.77 -4.09 -7.37
CA ILE A 86 -11.01 -4.31 -8.80
C ILE A 86 -10.53 -5.71 -9.14
N SER A 87 -11.35 -6.50 -9.84
CA SER A 87 -10.99 -7.84 -10.29
C SER A 87 -11.34 -8.11 -11.75
N LEU A 88 -10.46 -8.84 -12.44
CA LEU A 88 -10.52 -9.07 -13.88
C LEU A 88 -10.85 -10.54 -14.20
N GLY A 89 -11.84 -10.77 -15.06
CA GLY A 89 -12.28 -12.09 -15.52
C GLY A 89 -13.12 -12.87 -14.50
N SER A 90 -12.78 -12.77 -13.21
CA SER A 90 -13.49 -13.39 -12.08
C SER A 90 -13.89 -12.31 -11.06
N PRO A 91 -14.97 -12.51 -10.29
CA PRO A 91 -15.21 -11.75 -9.07
C PRO A 91 -14.07 -11.90 -8.06
N ILE A 92 -13.93 -10.90 -7.20
CA ILE A 92 -13.24 -11.00 -5.91
C ILE A 92 -14.22 -11.57 -4.86
N TYR A 93 -13.71 -12.36 -3.92
CA TYR A 93 -14.49 -13.02 -2.88
C TYR A 93 -14.14 -12.37 -1.53
N LEU A 94 -15.04 -11.53 -1.03
CA LEU A 94 -14.89 -10.82 0.24
C LEU A 94 -15.84 -11.42 1.28
N GLN A 95 -15.29 -12.01 2.32
CA GLN A 95 -16.07 -12.59 3.41
C GLN A 95 -16.38 -11.50 4.45
N ILE A 96 -17.59 -11.52 4.99
CA ILE A 96 -17.97 -10.67 6.12
C ILE A 96 -17.81 -11.46 7.42
N ALA A 97 -17.05 -10.94 8.37
CA ALA A 97 -16.85 -11.54 9.68
C ALA A 97 -18.07 -11.33 10.60
N ASP A 98 -18.10 -12.03 11.73
CA ASP A 98 -19.20 -11.96 12.70
C ASP A 98 -19.42 -10.56 13.30
N ASP A 99 -18.36 -9.74 13.32
CA ASP A 99 -18.40 -8.34 13.75
C ASP A 99 -18.82 -7.37 12.62
N ASN A 100 -19.30 -7.90 11.49
CA ASN A 100 -19.71 -7.20 10.28
C ASN A 100 -18.57 -6.44 9.57
N THR A 101 -17.31 -6.76 9.86
CA THR A 101 -16.16 -6.25 9.11
C THR A 101 -15.85 -7.11 7.89
N ILE A 102 -15.14 -6.53 6.91
CA ILE A 102 -14.69 -7.27 5.73
C ILE A 102 -13.34 -7.93 6.04
N ILE A 103 -13.27 -9.25 5.85
CA ILE A 103 -12.01 -9.99 5.89
C ILE A 103 -11.23 -9.65 4.62
N GLN A 104 -10.05 -9.06 4.80
CA GLN A 104 -9.19 -8.67 3.69
C GLN A 104 -8.57 -9.91 3.02
N PRO A 105 -8.41 -9.94 1.68
CA PRO A 105 -7.78 -11.06 0.98
C PRO A 105 -6.38 -11.36 1.52
N ASN A 106 -6.10 -12.64 1.79
CA ASN A 106 -4.79 -13.10 2.24
C ASN A 106 -4.21 -14.13 1.26
N THR A 107 -3.57 -13.64 0.20
CA THR A 107 -3.00 -14.48 -0.87
C THR A 107 -1.77 -15.28 -0.43
N GLY A 108 -1.19 -15.01 0.73
CA GLY A 108 -0.17 -15.86 1.36
C GLY A 108 -0.74 -17.19 1.86
N ASN A 109 -2.03 -17.22 2.21
CA ASN A 109 -2.75 -18.45 2.54
C ASN A 109 -3.30 -19.08 1.25
N GLN A 110 -2.73 -20.21 0.82
CA GLN A 110 -3.15 -20.91 -0.42
C GLN A 110 -4.62 -21.38 -0.39
N SER A 111 -5.24 -21.44 0.80
CA SER A 111 -6.66 -21.76 0.94
C SER A 111 -7.57 -20.57 0.62
N ASP A 112 -7.06 -19.33 0.62
CA ASP A 112 -7.85 -18.13 0.32
C ASP A 112 -8.52 -18.23 -1.07
N ALA A 113 -9.75 -17.76 -1.19
CA ALA A 113 -10.54 -17.85 -2.43
C ALA A 113 -10.02 -16.95 -3.56
N ASN A 114 -9.12 -16.01 -3.26
CA ASN A 114 -8.60 -15.01 -4.17
C ASN A 114 -7.18 -15.32 -4.68
N VAL A 115 -6.57 -16.44 -4.28
CA VAL A 115 -5.20 -16.83 -4.71
C VAL A 115 -5.08 -16.91 -6.24
N ASP A 116 -6.15 -17.27 -6.92
CA ASP A 116 -6.27 -17.46 -8.37
C ASP A 116 -7.13 -16.38 -9.06
N VAL A 117 -7.28 -15.21 -8.43
CA VAL A 117 -7.99 -14.06 -8.99
C VAL A 117 -6.98 -12.97 -9.39
N TYR A 118 -7.14 -12.40 -10.59
CA TYR A 118 -6.50 -11.13 -10.94
C TYR A 118 -7.25 -10.02 -10.23
N PHE A 119 -6.70 -9.52 -9.12
CA PHE A 119 -7.27 -8.37 -8.42
C PHE A 119 -6.18 -7.42 -7.96
N ASP A 120 -6.59 -6.18 -7.74
CA ASP A 120 -5.80 -5.13 -7.12
C ASP A 120 -6.76 -4.13 -6.44
N TRP A 121 -6.24 -3.13 -5.73
CA TRP A 121 -7.07 -2.10 -5.13
C TRP A 121 -6.40 -0.73 -5.10
N ILE A 122 -7.23 0.30 -4.94
CA ILE A 122 -6.80 1.63 -4.53
C ILE A 122 -7.34 1.93 -3.14
N GLU A 123 -6.64 2.77 -2.39
CA GLU A 123 -7.01 3.19 -1.04
C GLU A 123 -7.36 4.67 -1.05
N PHE A 124 -8.37 5.06 -0.27
CA PHE A 124 -8.75 6.46 -0.18
C PHE A 124 -9.53 6.81 1.08
N THR A 125 -9.53 8.10 1.41
CA THR A 125 -10.50 8.73 2.30
C THR A 125 -11.08 9.93 1.56
N PHE A 126 -12.40 10.10 1.62
CA PHE A 126 -13.09 11.29 1.17
C PHE A 126 -13.96 11.82 2.31
N ASP A 127 -13.62 12.98 2.85
CA ASP A 127 -14.33 13.62 3.96
C ASP A 127 -14.27 15.15 3.85
N ASP A 128 -14.54 15.86 4.94
CA ASP A 128 -14.56 17.33 4.98
C ASP A 128 -13.18 17.95 4.69
N ALA A 129 -12.07 17.21 4.83
CA ALA A 129 -10.73 17.66 4.45
C ALA A 129 -10.47 17.50 2.94
N GLY A 130 -11.38 16.86 2.20
CA GLY A 130 -11.28 16.58 0.78
C GLY A 130 -11.01 15.11 0.50
N PHE A 131 -10.41 14.85 -0.68
CA PHE A 131 -10.00 13.51 -1.08
C PHE A 131 -8.52 13.30 -0.81
N HIS A 132 -8.17 12.14 -0.27
CA HIS A 132 -6.80 11.63 -0.18
C HIS A 132 -6.82 10.18 -0.65
N GLY A 133 -5.99 9.80 -1.62
CA GLY A 133 -5.96 8.41 -2.07
C GLY A 133 -4.74 8.05 -2.91
N ASN A 134 -4.53 6.76 -3.09
CA ASN A 134 -3.33 6.20 -3.70
C ASN A 134 -3.61 4.87 -4.40
N THR A 135 -2.85 4.56 -5.44
CA THR A 135 -2.59 3.17 -5.83
C THR A 135 -1.63 2.56 -4.82
N THR A 136 -1.53 1.24 -4.70
CA THR A 136 -0.60 0.64 -3.72
C THR A 136 0.08 -0.61 -4.24
N GLN A 137 1.35 -0.78 -3.86
CA GLN A 137 2.13 -1.99 -4.05
C GLN A 137 2.62 -2.54 -2.70
N VAL A 138 2.08 -2.04 -1.58
CA VAL A 138 2.52 -2.45 -0.23
C VAL A 138 2.38 -3.95 -0.02
N ASP A 139 1.31 -4.56 -0.55
CA ASP A 139 1.06 -6.00 -0.44
C ASP A 139 1.38 -6.76 -1.73
N GLN A 140 1.02 -6.19 -2.89
CA GLN A 140 1.22 -6.82 -4.19
C GLN A 140 1.10 -5.83 -5.35
N PHE A 141 1.60 -6.24 -6.51
CA PHE A 141 1.20 -5.75 -7.81
C PHE A 141 0.38 -6.82 -8.53
N GLY A 142 -0.89 -6.52 -8.81
CA GLY A 142 -1.80 -7.36 -9.57
C GLY A 142 -1.77 -7.00 -11.05
N PHE A 143 -2.10 -5.77 -11.38
CA PHE A 143 -2.09 -5.21 -12.74
C PHE A 143 -1.95 -3.68 -12.72
N PRO A 144 -1.51 -3.04 -13.82
CA PRO A 144 -1.29 -1.60 -13.83
C PRO A 144 -2.60 -0.81 -13.74
N MET A 145 -2.62 0.18 -12.84
CA MET A 145 -3.73 1.12 -12.68
C MET A 145 -3.21 2.56 -12.65
N VAL A 146 -4.02 3.48 -13.16
CA VAL A 146 -3.78 4.92 -13.06
C VAL A 146 -4.96 5.57 -12.35
N MET A 147 -4.65 6.41 -11.36
CA MET A 147 -5.62 7.32 -10.75
C MET A 147 -5.40 8.73 -11.30
N LYS A 148 -6.48 9.38 -11.72
CA LYS A 148 -6.49 10.80 -12.09
C LYS A 148 -7.51 11.53 -11.23
N LEU A 149 -7.03 12.36 -10.31
CA LEU A 149 -7.87 13.21 -9.46
C LEU A 149 -8.00 14.59 -10.10
N SER A 150 -9.23 15.05 -10.31
CA SER A 150 -9.56 16.34 -10.91
C SER A 150 -10.36 17.21 -9.93
N GLY A 151 -10.07 18.51 -9.92
CA GLY A 151 -10.79 19.54 -9.17
C GLY A 151 -10.77 20.88 -9.91
N PRO A 152 -11.28 21.97 -9.30
CA PRO A 152 -11.37 23.29 -9.95
C PRO A 152 -10.06 23.83 -10.53
N ASN A 153 -8.91 23.43 -9.98
CA ASN A 153 -7.58 23.96 -10.34
C ASN A 153 -6.74 23.01 -11.21
N GLY A 154 -7.34 21.97 -11.79
CA GLY A 154 -6.66 21.03 -12.69
C GLY A 154 -6.74 19.57 -12.21
N SER A 155 -5.82 18.74 -12.70
CA SER A 155 -5.79 17.31 -12.36
C SER A 155 -4.38 16.80 -12.10
N LYS A 156 -4.23 15.84 -11.19
CA LYS A 156 -2.98 15.09 -10.91
C LYS A 156 -3.18 13.61 -11.27
N LYS A 157 -2.15 12.97 -11.82
CA LYS A 157 -2.13 11.54 -12.16
C LYS A 157 -1.02 10.81 -11.43
N VAL A 158 -1.28 9.57 -11.03
CA VAL A 158 -0.31 8.64 -10.42
C VAL A 158 -0.63 7.21 -10.85
N GLY A 159 0.34 6.31 -10.71
CA GLY A 159 0.20 4.89 -11.02
C GLY A 159 1.08 4.46 -12.19
N ILE A 160 0.71 3.35 -12.83
CA ILE A 160 1.54 2.63 -13.79
C ILE A 160 0.80 2.51 -15.13
N THR A 161 1.49 2.85 -16.23
CA THR A 161 0.96 2.82 -17.61
C THR A 161 1.57 1.73 -18.48
N GLU A 162 2.67 1.10 -18.03
CA GLU A 162 3.34 0.04 -18.77
C GLU A 162 2.51 -1.24 -18.85
N SER A 163 2.77 -2.08 -19.86
CA SER A 163 2.07 -3.36 -20.01
C SER A 163 2.40 -4.31 -18.87
N ARG A 164 1.40 -5.09 -18.46
CA ARG A 164 1.56 -6.04 -17.37
C ARG A 164 2.61 -7.10 -17.69
N SER A 165 2.55 -7.70 -18.88
CA SER A 165 3.53 -8.69 -19.32
C SER A 165 4.96 -8.16 -19.28
N ALA A 166 5.20 -6.95 -19.80
CA ALA A 166 6.53 -6.33 -19.78
C ALA A 166 7.02 -6.08 -18.35
N LEU A 167 6.15 -5.64 -17.44
CA LEU A 167 6.52 -5.44 -16.04
C LEU A 167 6.91 -6.76 -15.36
N PHE A 168 6.16 -7.84 -15.57
CA PHE A 168 6.51 -9.16 -15.04
C PHE A 168 7.87 -9.64 -15.56
N ASP A 169 8.14 -9.44 -16.85
CA ASP A 169 9.40 -9.87 -17.46
C ASP A 169 10.58 -9.00 -17.01
N LYS A 170 10.40 -7.68 -16.93
CA LYS A 170 11.39 -6.74 -16.39
C LYS A 170 11.69 -7.05 -14.92
N TYR A 171 10.67 -7.28 -14.10
CA TYR A 171 10.85 -7.60 -12.69
C TYR A 171 11.70 -8.87 -12.55
N ALA A 172 11.28 -9.98 -13.18
CA ALA A 172 11.98 -11.26 -13.10
C ALA A 172 13.44 -11.18 -13.61
N SER A 173 13.71 -10.29 -14.56
CA SER A 173 15.04 -10.11 -15.15
C SER A 173 15.96 -9.22 -14.32
N ASN A 174 15.44 -8.11 -13.78
CA ASN A 174 16.26 -6.99 -13.32
C ASN A 174 16.42 -6.90 -11.79
N VAL A 175 15.50 -7.44 -10.99
CA VAL A 175 15.65 -7.39 -9.52
C VAL A 175 16.74 -8.36 -9.05
N PRO A 176 17.42 -8.07 -7.92
CA PRO A 176 18.38 -8.98 -7.31
C PRO A 176 17.78 -10.35 -7.00
N ALA A 177 18.62 -11.38 -6.96
CA ALA A 177 18.19 -12.77 -6.81
C ALA A 177 17.18 -13.03 -5.67
N PRO A 178 17.33 -12.46 -4.45
CA PRO A 178 16.38 -12.67 -3.37
C PRO A 178 14.94 -12.23 -3.67
N PHE A 179 14.75 -11.26 -4.57
CA PHE A 179 13.44 -10.70 -4.89
C PHE A 179 12.74 -11.46 -6.03
N LYS A 180 13.44 -12.34 -6.75
CA LYS A 180 12.87 -13.03 -7.91
C LYS A 180 11.75 -14.01 -7.54
N SER A 181 11.77 -14.59 -6.34
CA SER A 181 10.72 -15.51 -5.87
C SER A 181 9.38 -14.81 -5.59
N LEU A 182 9.37 -13.48 -5.52
CA LEU A 182 8.16 -12.69 -5.30
C LEU A 182 7.19 -12.72 -6.48
N VAL A 183 7.63 -13.18 -7.66
CA VAL A 183 6.79 -13.35 -8.84
C VAL A 183 5.92 -14.61 -8.71
N GLN A 184 4.63 -14.43 -8.46
CA GLN A 184 3.63 -15.50 -8.37
C GLN A 184 2.77 -15.53 -9.63
N LYS A 185 3.34 -16.08 -10.71
CA LYS A 185 2.64 -16.22 -11.99
C LYS A 185 1.43 -17.16 -11.86
N PRO A 186 0.34 -16.90 -12.60
CA PRO A 186 0.17 -15.74 -13.47
C PRO A 186 -0.35 -14.49 -12.75
N TYR A 187 -0.71 -14.55 -11.46
CA TYR A 187 -1.63 -13.61 -10.83
C TYR A 187 -1.01 -12.30 -10.31
N ARG A 188 0.19 -12.33 -9.73
CA ARG A 188 0.73 -11.15 -9.02
C ARG A 188 2.25 -11.20 -8.81
N ILE A 189 2.82 -10.07 -8.42
CA ILE A 189 4.13 -9.98 -7.78
C ILE A 189 3.89 -9.48 -6.35
N VAL A 190 4.19 -10.30 -5.35
CA VAL A 190 3.91 -9.98 -3.95
C VAL A 190 5.02 -9.11 -3.35
N SER A 191 4.70 -8.33 -2.32
CA SER A 191 5.73 -7.59 -1.58
C SER A 191 6.63 -8.53 -0.78
N PRO A 192 7.83 -8.09 -0.38
CA PRO A 192 8.80 -8.96 0.30
C PRO A 192 8.23 -9.70 1.52
N PHE A 193 7.45 -9.02 2.37
CA PHE A 193 6.86 -9.62 3.57
C PHE A 193 5.64 -10.51 3.31
N LYS A 194 5.12 -10.53 2.07
CA LYS A 194 4.12 -11.51 1.61
C LYS A 194 4.78 -12.71 0.91
N GLY A 195 6.09 -12.65 0.68
CA GLY A 195 6.92 -13.74 0.18
C GLY A 195 7.94 -14.21 1.22
N ASP A 196 9.16 -14.50 0.78
CA ASP A 196 10.16 -15.20 1.59
C ASP A 196 10.95 -14.31 2.58
N PHE A 197 10.57 -13.03 2.76
CA PHE A 197 11.27 -12.11 3.66
C PHE A 197 10.60 -11.98 5.03
N ASP A 198 9.44 -12.61 5.24
CA ASP A 198 8.82 -12.67 6.57
C ASP A 198 9.45 -13.78 7.44
N LYS A 199 9.07 -13.81 8.72
CA LYS A 199 9.49 -14.83 9.68
C LYS A 199 9.28 -16.24 9.13
N GLY A 200 10.37 -17.02 9.09
CA GLY A 200 10.37 -18.39 8.57
C GLY A 200 10.69 -18.51 7.06
N GLY A 201 10.71 -17.40 6.32
CA GLY A 201 11.14 -17.38 4.92
C GLY A 201 12.66 -17.43 4.74
N THR A 202 13.11 -17.77 3.53
CA THR A 202 14.54 -17.93 3.19
C THR A 202 15.34 -16.63 3.25
N HIS A 203 14.67 -15.48 3.18
CA HIS A 203 15.26 -14.15 3.21
C HIS A 203 14.87 -13.36 4.47
N ALA A 204 14.38 -14.04 5.51
CA ALA A 204 13.95 -13.42 6.76
C ALA A 204 15.02 -12.56 7.46
N LYS A 205 16.31 -12.77 7.15
CA LYS A 205 17.47 -12.07 7.75
C LYS A 205 18.13 -11.04 6.82
N TYR A 206 17.48 -10.69 5.71
CA TYR A 206 18.07 -9.86 4.64
C TYR A 206 18.66 -8.52 5.11
N PHE A 207 18.04 -7.86 6.09
CA PHE A 207 18.53 -6.59 6.66
C PHE A 207 19.38 -6.73 7.93
N ASP A 208 19.59 -7.94 8.47
CA ASP A 208 20.17 -8.13 9.82
C ASP A 208 21.55 -7.45 9.98
N ASP A 209 22.44 -7.63 9.00
CA ASP A 209 23.79 -7.04 9.04
C ASP A 209 23.76 -5.52 8.93
N TYR A 210 22.86 -4.97 8.11
CA TYR A 210 22.71 -3.52 7.97
C TYR A 210 22.07 -2.88 9.21
N ILE A 211 21.08 -3.54 9.81
CA ILE A 211 20.50 -3.13 11.10
C ILE A 211 21.61 -3.10 12.16
N HIS A 212 22.42 -4.17 12.24
CA HIS A 212 23.54 -4.24 13.17
C HIS A 212 24.53 -3.09 12.98
N ASP A 213 24.95 -2.85 11.75
CA ASP A 213 25.90 -1.79 11.40
C ASP A 213 25.35 -0.38 11.71
N VAL A 214 24.07 -0.11 11.40
CA VAL A 214 23.40 1.14 11.80
C VAL A 214 23.42 1.30 13.32
N TRP A 215 23.11 0.24 14.06
CA TRP A 215 23.13 0.28 15.52
C TRP A 215 24.53 0.54 16.08
N GLN A 216 25.59 -0.08 15.52
CA GLN A 216 26.96 0.20 15.94
C GLN A 216 27.38 1.63 15.59
N HIS A 217 27.04 2.10 14.40
CA HIS A 217 27.38 3.45 13.94
C HIS A 217 26.82 4.52 14.88
N TYR A 218 25.54 4.41 15.25
CA TYR A 218 24.87 5.41 16.09
C TYR A 218 25.09 5.25 17.60
N LYS A 219 25.93 4.29 18.06
CA LYS A 219 26.44 4.31 19.44
C LYS A 219 27.38 5.50 19.69
N THR A 220 28.16 5.87 18.68
CA THR A 220 29.16 6.94 18.77
C THR A 220 28.83 8.15 17.90
N ASN A 221 27.92 8.01 16.94
CA ASN A 221 27.44 9.09 16.07
C ASN A 221 26.01 9.50 16.44
N LYS A 222 25.53 10.62 15.86
CA LYS A 222 24.16 11.13 16.04
C LYS A 222 23.42 11.12 14.71
N LEU A 223 22.14 10.72 14.75
CA LEU A 223 21.21 10.86 13.62
C LEU A 223 20.35 12.09 13.86
N GLU A 224 20.41 13.09 12.98
CA GLU A 224 19.50 14.24 13.03
C GLU A 224 18.34 14.04 12.05
N LEU A 225 17.11 14.12 12.58
CA LEU A 225 15.88 14.08 11.79
C LEU A 225 15.17 15.43 11.91
N LYS A 226 15.06 16.13 10.77
CA LYS A 226 14.20 17.30 10.64
C LYS A 226 12.83 16.87 10.14
N MET A 227 11.80 17.27 10.88
CA MET A 227 10.40 16.91 10.65
C MET A 227 9.51 18.14 10.96
N PRO A 228 8.26 18.19 10.47
CA PRO A 228 7.33 19.28 10.80
C PRO A 228 7.13 19.50 12.31
N GLN A 229 7.22 18.42 13.10
CA GLN A 229 7.08 18.43 14.56
C GLN A 229 8.34 18.93 15.30
N GLY A 230 9.46 19.14 14.60
CA GLY A 230 10.72 19.63 15.15
C GLY A 230 11.95 18.87 14.67
N THR A 231 13.10 19.20 15.27
CA THR A 231 14.38 18.50 15.06
C THR A 231 14.60 17.49 16.17
N PHE A 232 14.82 16.24 15.80
CA PHE A 232 15.07 15.13 16.72
C PHE A 232 16.49 14.60 16.52
N ILE A 233 17.20 14.40 17.63
CA ILE A 233 18.56 13.87 17.64
C ILE A 233 18.52 12.47 18.24
N GLY A 234 18.89 11.50 17.42
CA GLY A 234 18.98 10.08 17.76
C GLY A 234 20.39 9.66 18.14
N LYS A 235 20.49 8.79 19.15
CA LYS A 235 21.70 8.03 19.50
C LYS A 235 21.32 6.65 20.04
N VAL A 236 22.15 5.64 19.78
CA VAL A 236 21.95 4.30 20.35
C VAL A 236 22.57 4.22 21.74
N GLU A 237 21.75 3.88 22.73
CA GLU A 237 22.11 3.66 24.14
C GLU A 237 21.42 2.38 24.63
N ASP A 238 22.15 1.49 25.32
CA ASP A 238 21.64 0.21 25.81
C ASP A 238 20.85 -0.61 24.76
N ASN A 239 21.37 -0.62 23.53
CA ASN A 239 20.78 -1.28 22.36
C ASN A 239 19.43 -0.72 21.88
N VAL A 240 19.04 0.48 22.33
CA VAL A 240 17.84 1.19 21.89
C VAL A 240 18.25 2.47 21.17
N PHE A 241 17.67 2.76 20.01
CA PHE A 241 17.85 4.03 19.33
C PHE A 241 16.94 5.07 20.00
N ILE A 242 17.54 5.95 20.82
CA ILE A 242 16.84 6.97 21.60
C ILE A 242 16.92 8.30 20.86
N PHE A 243 15.76 8.88 20.60
CA PHE A 243 15.61 10.22 20.05
C PHE A 243 15.11 11.19 21.11
N THR A 244 15.66 12.40 21.10
CA THR A 244 15.19 13.52 21.92
C THR A 244 14.98 14.74 21.03
N ARG A 245 13.99 15.57 21.35
CA ARG A 245 13.77 16.83 20.62
C ARG A 245 14.86 17.83 20.99
N ALA A 246 15.43 18.53 20.00
CA ALA A 246 16.60 19.41 20.21
C ALA A 246 16.35 20.57 21.19
N ASP A 247 15.12 21.05 21.26
CA ASP A 247 14.62 22.12 22.14
C ASP A 247 14.02 21.60 23.47
N SER A 248 13.79 20.29 23.59
CA SER A 248 13.19 19.66 24.78
C SER A 248 13.75 18.25 24.97
N PRO A 249 14.98 18.14 25.53
CA PRO A 249 15.72 16.88 25.54
C PRO A 249 15.23 15.85 26.57
N ASN A 250 14.25 16.20 27.41
CA ASN A 250 13.78 15.34 28.50
C ASN A 250 12.88 14.21 28.00
N GLN A 251 12.10 14.44 26.93
CA GLN A 251 11.24 13.41 26.35
C GLN A 251 12.06 12.51 25.43
N LYS A 252 11.95 11.20 25.65
CA LYS A 252 12.65 10.16 24.90
C LYS A 252 11.68 9.37 24.04
N TYR A 253 11.98 9.30 22.75
CA TYR A 253 11.30 8.45 21.78
C TYR A 253 12.24 7.29 21.42
N LYS A 254 11.71 6.08 21.30
CA LYS A 254 12.51 4.86 21.22
C LYS A 254 12.18 4.05 19.98
N ILE A 255 13.23 3.58 19.33
CA ILE A 255 13.17 2.48 18.37
C ILE A 255 14.01 1.35 18.96
N HIS A 256 13.36 0.26 19.35
CA HIS A 256 14.08 -0.92 19.80
C HIS A 256 14.71 -1.64 18.61
N TYR A 257 15.73 -2.46 18.86
CA TYR A 257 16.43 -3.21 17.83
C TYR A 257 15.45 -4.04 16.99
N PRO A 258 15.25 -3.72 15.69
CA PRO A 258 14.28 -4.40 14.85
C PRO A 258 14.84 -5.71 14.30
N GLU A 259 13.94 -6.60 13.90
CA GLU A 259 14.27 -7.72 13.02
C GLU A 259 14.12 -7.29 11.55
N SER A 260 14.80 -7.97 10.62
CA SER A 260 14.70 -7.67 9.19
C SER A 260 13.27 -7.60 8.62
N PRO A 261 12.31 -8.48 9.00
CA PRO A 261 10.92 -8.38 8.53
C PRO A 261 10.22 -7.07 8.96
N ASN A 262 10.61 -6.51 10.12
CA ASN A 262 10.05 -5.25 10.61
C ASN A 262 10.35 -4.10 9.65
N VAL A 263 11.49 -4.14 8.96
CA VAL A 263 11.86 -3.12 7.96
C VAL A 263 10.91 -3.14 6.77
N PHE A 264 10.62 -4.31 6.19
CA PHE A 264 9.72 -4.41 5.04
C PHE A 264 8.27 -4.09 5.40
N LYS A 265 7.82 -4.49 6.59
CA LYS A 265 6.46 -4.24 7.10
C LYS A 265 6.29 -2.83 7.66
N CYS A 266 7.39 -2.16 7.98
CA CYS A 266 7.40 -0.92 8.76
C CYS A 266 6.50 -0.99 10.01
N ASP A 267 6.49 -2.16 10.66
CA ASP A 267 5.64 -2.47 11.78
C ASP A 267 6.49 -2.90 12.99
N GLU A 268 5.85 -3.30 14.08
CA GLU A 268 6.48 -3.73 15.32
C GLU A 268 7.33 -2.59 15.93
N GLU A 269 8.66 -2.65 15.82
CA GLU A 269 9.53 -1.60 16.36
C GLU A 269 9.43 -0.27 15.63
N PHE A 270 8.71 -0.22 14.50
CA PHE A 270 8.44 0.98 13.72
C PHE A 270 7.00 1.52 13.84
N SER A 271 6.16 0.96 14.73
CA SER A 271 4.74 1.39 14.85
C SER A 271 4.25 1.58 16.30
N LYS A 272 5.18 1.61 17.26
CA LYS A 272 4.88 1.70 18.71
C LYS A 272 4.94 3.13 19.25
N GLY A 273 4.16 3.40 20.30
CA GLY A 273 4.23 4.65 21.07
C GLY A 273 3.28 5.74 20.60
N ASP A 274 3.57 6.97 21.01
CA ASP A 274 2.77 8.16 20.66
C ASP A 274 2.97 8.60 19.20
N GLU A 275 2.21 9.60 18.77
CA GLU A 275 2.22 10.09 17.38
C GLU A 275 3.60 10.63 16.96
N ILE A 276 4.36 11.25 17.87
CA ILE A 276 5.69 11.77 17.55
C ILE A 276 6.68 10.60 17.40
N GLN A 277 6.61 9.60 18.28
CA GLN A 277 7.44 8.39 18.15
C GLN A 277 7.14 7.67 16.84
N LYS A 278 5.87 7.51 16.49
CA LYS A 278 5.45 6.90 15.21
C LYS A 278 5.95 7.70 14.01
N ALA A 279 5.90 9.03 14.08
CA ALA A 279 6.42 9.88 13.02
C ALA A 279 7.95 9.71 12.85
N ILE A 280 8.71 9.60 13.95
CA ILE A 280 10.15 9.31 13.93
C ILE A 280 10.42 7.92 13.34
N GLN A 281 9.69 6.91 13.82
CA GLN A 281 9.79 5.54 13.35
C GLN A 281 9.54 5.42 11.85
N ALA A 282 8.52 6.12 11.33
CA ALA A 282 8.24 6.18 9.89
C ALA A 282 9.43 6.70 9.09
N GLN A 283 10.10 7.77 9.57
CA GLN A 283 11.31 8.27 8.90
C GLN A 283 12.42 7.22 8.87
N VAL A 284 12.70 6.58 10.00
CA VAL A 284 13.79 5.60 10.12
C VAL A 284 13.49 4.33 9.31
N ALA A 285 12.25 3.86 9.31
CA ALA A 285 11.82 2.71 8.51
C ALA A 285 11.96 2.97 7.00
N ALA A 286 11.55 4.15 6.53
CA ALA A 286 11.76 4.56 5.14
C ALA A 286 13.25 4.67 4.79
N MET A 287 14.07 5.20 5.70
CA MET A 287 15.52 5.28 5.52
C MET A 287 16.18 3.90 5.45
N PHE A 288 15.69 2.90 6.20
CA PHE A 288 16.15 1.52 6.09
C PHE A 288 15.82 0.90 4.74
N ASN A 289 14.56 0.98 4.31
CA ASN A 289 14.12 0.47 3.00
C ASN A 289 14.94 1.07 1.85
N ARG A 290 15.31 2.35 1.95
CA ARG A 290 16.05 3.11 0.94
C ARG A 290 17.59 3.02 1.09
N HIS A 291 18.11 2.31 2.10
CA HIS A 291 19.54 2.22 2.44
C HIS A 291 20.24 3.58 2.68
N ILE A 292 19.60 4.49 3.40
CA ILE A 292 20.14 5.84 3.64
C ILE A 292 20.20 6.20 5.13
N VAL A 293 20.02 5.25 6.05
CA VAL A 293 19.99 5.55 7.49
C VAL A 293 21.27 6.27 7.93
N LYS A 294 22.43 5.82 7.43
CA LYS A 294 23.74 6.44 7.70
C LYS A 294 24.04 7.71 6.90
N ASN A 295 23.17 8.10 5.97
CA ASN A 295 23.32 9.29 5.11
C ASN A 295 22.08 10.20 5.21
N PRO A 296 21.75 10.75 6.40
CA PRO A 296 20.51 11.49 6.61
C PRO A 296 20.34 12.75 5.75
N ALA A 297 21.43 13.32 5.23
CA ALA A 297 21.38 14.44 4.30
C ALA A 297 20.71 14.08 2.96
N ASP A 298 20.63 12.79 2.64
CA ASP A 298 20.05 12.27 1.40
C ASP A 298 18.60 11.80 1.59
N LYS A 299 18.03 11.97 2.79
CA LYS A 299 16.69 11.51 3.17
C LYS A 299 15.57 11.84 2.19
N CYS A 300 15.60 13.03 1.60
CA CYS A 300 14.62 13.46 0.60
C CYS A 300 15.26 13.65 -0.80
N LYS A 301 16.29 12.86 -1.13
CA LYS A 301 16.94 12.85 -2.45
C LYS A 301 16.71 11.48 -3.11
N PRO A 302 15.63 11.32 -3.90
CA PRO A 302 15.32 10.03 -4.53
C PRO A 302 16.45 9.46 -5.40
N SER A 303 17.32 10.33 -5.94
CA SER A 303 18.51 9.92 -6.68
C SER A 303 19.51 9.10 -5.87
N GLU A 304 19.47 9.15 -4.54
CA GLU A 304 20.40 8.47 -3.64
C GLU A 304 19.81 7.20 -3.03
N PHE A 305 18.52 6.93 -3.24
CA PHE A 305 17.87 5.74 -2.69
C PHE A 305 18.33 4.48 -3.43
N TYR A 306 18.33 3.35 -2.71
CA TYR A 306 18.55 2.01 -3.26
C TYR A 306 19.92 1.79 -3.93
N LYS A 307 20.89 2.69 -3.70
CA LYS A 307 22.24 2.61 -4.32
C LYS A 307 23.13 1.49 -3.80
N LYS A 308 22.74 0.82 -2.72
CA LYS A 308 23.53 -0.23 -2.05
C LYS A 308 22.64 -1.32 -1.48
N ASP A 309 23.17 -2.53 -1.45
CA ASP A 309 22.60 -3.69 -0.77
C ASP A 309 22.93 -3.64 0.74
N PRO A 310 22.02 -4.04 1.64
CA PRO A 310 20.62 -4.37 1.41
C PRO A 310 19.72 -3.14 1.24
N ALA A 311 18.82 -3.18 0.26
CA ALA A 311 17.72 -2.22 0.11
C ALA A 311 16.43 -2.92 -0.34
N ASN A 312 15.30 -2.22 -0.29
CA ASN A 312 14.03 -2.74 -0.80
C ASN A 312 13.95 -2.58 -2.33
N PHE A 313 14.59 -3.49 -3.05
CA PHE A 313 14.61 -3.50 -4.51
C PHE A 313 13.24 -3.83 -5.15
N TYR A 314 12.29 -4.36 -4.38
CA TYR A 314 10.89 -4.42 -4.80
C TYR A 314 10.29 -3.02 -4.92
N ALA A 315 10.46 -2.16 -3.92
CA ALA A 315 9.98 -0.79 -3.96
C ALA A 315 10.69 0.04 -5.05
N GLU A 316 12.01 -0.09 -5.17
CA GLU A 316 12.79 0.58 -6.22
C GLU A 316 12.21 0.29 -7.62
N PHE A 317 11.89 -0.98 -7.90
CA PHE A 317 11.30 -1.37 -9.18
C PHE A 317 10.02 -0.59 -9.47
N TRP A 318 9.11 -0.47 -8.51
CA TRP A 318 7.86 0.25 -8.72
C TRP A 318 8.07 1.75 -8.92
N HIS A 319 9.04 2.36 -8.23
CA HIS A 319 9.40 3.75 -8.51
C HIS A 319 9.90 3.91 -9.95
N HIS A 320 10.76 3.03 -10.47
CA HIS A 320 11.26 3.14 -11.84
C HIS A 320 10.20 2.96 -12.93
N HIS A 321 9.05 2.35 -12.59
CA HIS A 321 8.00 2.00 -13.54
C HIS A 321 6.67 2.74 -13.30
N SER A 322 6.67 3.75 -12.44
CA SER A 322 5.49 4.56 -12.14
C SER A 322 5.64 6.00 -12.64
N ILE A 323 4.50 6.65 -12.90
CA ILE A 323 4.43 8.07 -13.26
C ILE A 323 5.19 8.90 -12.20
N ASP A 324 6.05 9.82 -12.67
CA ASP A 324 6.88 10.72 -11.84
C ASP A 324 7.76 10.00 -10.81
N ASN A 325 8.07 8.73 -11.05
CA ASN A 325 8.75 7.83 -10.13
C ASN A 325 8.11 7.74 -8.73
N LYS A 326 6.77 7.89 -8.66
CA LYS A 326 6.00 7.78 -7.42
C LYS A 326 5.35 6.42 -7.33
N ALA A 327 5.65 5.68 -6.27
CA ALA A 327 5.12 4.35 -6.00
C ALA A 327 4.87 4.19 -4.50
N TYR A 328 3.86 3.42 -4.11
CA TYR A 328 3.69 3.06 -2.71
C TYR A 328 4.19 1.63 -2.51
N GLY A 329 5.52 1.46 -2.55
CA GLY A 329 6.19 0.17 -2.63
C GLY A 329 6.39 -0.52 -1.27
N PHE A 330 6.25 0.23 -0.18
CA PHE A 330 6.29 -0.24 1.21
C PHE A 330 5.55 0.77 2.09
N PRO A 331 5.13 0.42 3.33
CA PRO A 331 4.49 1.41 4.19
C PRO A 331 5.48 2.54 4.54
N PHE A 332 5.01 3.78 4.66
CA PHE A 332 5.86 4.97 4.84
C PHE A 332 6.67 5.41 3.61
N ASP A 333 6.36 4.92 2.40
CA ASP A 333 6.95 5.49 1.17
C ASP A 333 6.51 6.95 0.93
N ASP A 334 5.43 7.41 1.58
CA ASP A 334 5.00 8.81 1.61
C ASP A 334 6.00 9.73 2.32
N VAL A 335 6.98 9.19 3.07
CA VAL A 335 8.10 9.98 3.59
C VAL A 335 8.84 10.68 2.45
N CYS A 336 8.91 12.00 2.54
CA CYS A 336 9.40 12.90 1.49
C CYS A 336 8.58 12.83 0.20
N GLU A 337 7.27 12.58 0.29
CA GLU A 337 6.30 12.60 -0.82
C GLU A 337 6.61 11.60 -1.95
N GLN A 338 7.12 10.39 -1.65
CA GLN A 338 7.49 9.43 -2.70
C GLN A 338 6.41 8.41 -3.04
N SER A 339 5.34 8.34 -2.24
CA SER A 339 4.17 7.53 -2.54
C SER A 339 3.32 8.10 -3.68
N THR A 340 2.36 7.30 -4.13
CA THR A 340 1.32 7.65 -5.10
C THR A 340 0.17 8.44 -4.47
N LEU A 341 0.34 9.03 -3.29
CA LEU A 341 -0.70 9.87 -2.69
C LEU A 341 -1.04 11.06 -3.59
N ILE A 342 -2.32 11.15 -3.94
CA ILE A 342 -2.94 12.33 -4.56
C ILE A 342 -4.07 12.82 -3.67
N GLU A 343 -4.13 14.14 -3.52
CA GLU A 343 -5.11 14.77 -2.67
C GLU A 343 -5.62 16.06 -3.28
N HIS A 344 -6.86 16.42 -2.94
CA HIS A 344 -7.46 17.68 -3.37
C HIS A 344 -8.56 18.09 -2.37
N PRO A 345 -8.56 19.33 -1.84
CA PRO A 345 -9.53 19.77 -0.83
C PRO A 345 -10.96 19.91 -1.39
N ASN A 346 -11.08 20.27 -2.68
CA ASN A 346 -12.37 20.38 -3.40
C ASN A 346 -12.46 19.40 -4.59
N PRO A 347 -12.47 18.08 -4.37
CA PRO A 347 -12.36 17.09 -5.44
C PRO A 347 -13.67 16.98 -6.25
N GLN A 348 -13.55 16.91 -7.57
CA GLN A 348 -14.71 16.75 -8.47
C GLN A 348 -14.83 15.31 -8.96
N GLU A 349 -13.74 14.75 -9.47
CA GLU A 349 -13.73 13.42 -10.08
C GLU A 349 -12.42 12.66 -9.79
N LEU A 350 -12.56 11.37 -9.50
CA LEU A 350 -11.47 10.40 -9.56
C LEU A 350 -11.73 9.46 -10.74
N GLU A 351 -10.91 9.53 -11.77
CA GLU A 351 -10.91 8.57 -12.88
C GLU A 351 -9.90 7.47 -12.57
N ILE A 352 -10.35 6.22 -12.63
CA ILE A 352 -9.55 5.01 -12.41
C ILE A 352 -9.43 4.27 -13.74
N THR A 353 -8.23 4.22 -14.29
CA THR A 353 -7.94 3.52 -15.53
C THR A 353 -7.31 2.16 -15.24
N ILE A 354 -7.97 1.10 -15.67
CA ILE A 354 -7.53 -0.29 -15.53
C ILE A 354 -6.77 -0.66 -16.82
N ASN A 355 -5.47 -0.91 -16.70
CA ASN A 355 -4.63 -1.25 -17.84
C ASN A 355 -4.31 -2.75 -17.87
N TRP A 356 -3.97 -3.23 -19.07
CA TRP A 356 -3.39 -4.55 -19.27
C TRP A 356 -2.23 -4.44 -20.29
N ASP A 357 -2.16 -5.34 -21.26
CA ASP A 357 -1.12 -5.42 -22.31
C ASP A 357 -1.36 -4.45 -23.47
#